data_AF-A0A4V3YW88-F1
#
_entry.id   AF-A0A4V3YW88-F1
#
_cell.length_a   1.000
_cell.length_b   1.000
_cell.length_c   1.000
_cell.angle_alpha   90.00
_cell.angle_beta   90.00
_cell.angle_gamma   90.00
#
_symmetry.space_group_name_H-M   'P 1'
#
loop_
_entity.id
_entity.type
_entity.pdbx_description
1 polymer ?
#
loop_
_entity_poly.entity_id
_entity_poly.type
_entity_poly.pdbx_seq_one_letter_code
_entity_poly.pdbx_strand_id
1 'polypeptide(L)'
;MGYQNANLVYALSSIGRLNKPRGGKLAVNTMAIATLTYMALNTYDWPPTEKLRQANLPCRYYTLGWRAIYDALGMGLLSQEQVSDADIDVDAAIKARERTAQTRISQTWKYLQDQKLIKCLQPASLGKNAGYLLLLGTDEENREVEAYARECLGI
;
A
#
# COMPACT_ATOMS: atom_id res chain seq x y z
N MET A 1 3.10 -1.53 15.63
CA MET A 1 3.46 -1.24 14.23
C MET A 1 3.84 -2.54 13.57
N GLY A 2 3.50 -2.69 12.28
CA GLY A 2 3.30 -3.95 11.58
C GLY A 2 4.54 -4.72 11.13
N TYR A 3 5.51 -4.97 12.02
CA TYR A 3 6.73 -5.69 11.65
C TYR A 3 6.43 -7.13 11.16
N GLN A 4 5.39 -7.77 11.71
CA GLN A 4 4.99 -9.11 11.26
C GLN A 4 4.35 -9.04 9.88
N ASN A 5 3.48 -8.05 9.63
CA ASN A 5 2.88 -7.82 8.32
C ASN A 5 3.96 -7.63 7.24
N ALA A 6 5.02 -6.85 7.51
CA ALA A 6 6.10 -6.66 6.54
C ALA A 6 6.84 -7.97 6.21
N ASN A 7 7.06 -8.84 7.20
CA ASN A 7 7.65 -10.17 6.96
C ASN A 7 6.74 -11.04 6.07
N LEU A 8 5.43 -10.96 6.23
CA LEU A 8 4.47 -11.67 5.37
C LEU A 8 4.54 -11.16 3.92
N VAL A 9 4.75 -9.87 3.70
CA VAL A 9 4.96 -9.33 2.34
C VAL A 9 6.20 -9.96 1.68
N TYR A 10 7.31 -10.07 2.42
CA TYR A 10 8.51 -10.72 1.90
C TYR A 10 8.32 -12.24 1.67
N ALA A 11 7.55 -12.92 2.53
CA ALA A 11 7.19 -14.31 2.32
C ALA A 11 6.34 -14.51 1.05
N LEU A 12 5.36 -13.63 0.79
CA LEU A 12 4.60 -13.63 -0.46
C LEU A 12 5.48 -13.35 -1.67
N SER A 13 6.44 -12.43 -1.54
CA SER A 13 7.41 -12.13 -2.59
C SER A 13 8.30 -13.32 -2.92
N SER A 14 8.77 -14.07 -1.90
CA SER A 14 9.72 -15.18 -2.11
C SER A 14 9.10 -16.34 -2.89
N ILE A 15 7.78 -16.53 -2.77
CA ILE A 15 7.01 -17.52 -3.56
C ILE A 15 6.48 -16.94 -4.88
N GLY A 16 6.88 -15.73 -5.27
CA GLY A 16 6.59 -15.13 -6.57
C GLY A 16 5.21 -14.49 -6.72
N ARG A 17 4.44 -14.30 -5.64
CA ARG A 17 3.11 -13.64 -5.68
C ARG A 17 3.15 -12.19 -6.13
N LEU A 18 4.32 -11.56 -6.03
CA LEU A 18 4.57 -10.17 -6.44
C LEU A 18 5.39 -10.10 -7.74
N ASN A 19 5.43 -11.18 -8.52
CA ASN A 19 6.04 -11.17 -9.85
C ASN A 19 5.05 -10.68 -10.90
N LYS A 20 5.57 -10.07 -11.96
CA LYS A 20 4.81 -9.68 -13.15
C LYS A 20 5.48 -10.20 -14.43
N PRO A 21 4.70 -10.51 -15.48
CA PRO A 21 5.25 -10.83 -16.79
C PRO A 21 6.03 -9.62 -17.34
N ARG A 22 7.22 -9.87 -17.89
CA ARG A 22 8.04 -8.89 -18.60
C ARG A 22 8.85 -9.60 -19.69
N GLY A 23 8.50 -9.36 -20.95
CA GLY A 23 9.22 -9.94 -22.10
C GLY A 23 9.25 -11.47 -22.10
N GLY A 24 8.13 -12.12 -21.77
CA GLY A 24 8.03 -13.58 -21.70
C GLY A 24 8.64 -14.21 -20.44
N LYS A 25 9.22 -13.42 -19.53
CA LYS A 25 9.80 -13.89 -18.26
C LYS A 25 9.01 -13.34 -17.07
N LEU A 26 9.15 -13.99 -15.92
CA LEU A 26 8.69 -13.44 -14.64
C LEU A 26 9.75 -12.51 -14.07
N ALA A 27 9.36 -11.28 -13.74
CA ALA A 27 10.21 -10.30 -13.09
C ALA A 27 9.56 -9.80 -11.80
N VAL A 28 10.38 -9.52 -10.78
CA VAL A 28 9.93 -8.98 -9.51
C VAL A 28 9.27 -7.61 -9.72
N ASN A 29 8.06 -7.41 -9.20
CA ASN A 29 7.39 -6.12 -9.23
C ASN A 29 7.79 -5.29 -8.00
N THR A 30 8.95 -4.64 -8.09
CA THR A 30 9.53 -3.85 -6.99
C THR A 30 8.60 -2.75 -6.47
N MET A 31 7.79 -2.13 -7.35
CA MET A 31 6.81 -1.12 -6.94
C MET A 31 5.71 -1.73 -6.07
N ALA A 32 5.23 -2.93 -6.41
CA ALA A 32 4.21 -3.61 -5.63
C ALA A 32 4.74 -4.05 -4.26
N ILE A 33 5.98 -4.53 -4.20
CA ILE A 33 6.66 -4.83 -2.93
C ILE A 33 6.78 -3.58 -2.09
N ALA A 34 7.37 -2.50 -2.60
CA ALA A 34 7.56 -1.26 -1.84
C ALA A 34 6.23 -0.69 -1.32
N THR A 35 5.20 -0.69 -2.17
CA THR A 35 3.85 -0.19 -1.81
C THR A 35 3.22 -1.07 -0.72
N LEU A 36 3.20 -2.39 -0.92
CA LEU A 36 2.55 -3.31 0.02
C LEU A 36 3.31 -3.36 1.35
N THR A 37 4.65 -3.31 1.34
CA THR A 37 5.47 -3.22 2.54
C THR A 37 5.20 -1.92 3.30
N TYR A 38 5.10 -0.78 2.61
CA TYR A 38 4.74 0.48 3.27
C TYR A 38 3.37 0.40 3.94
N MET A 39 2.37 -0.14 3.24
CA MET A 39 1.03 -0.36 3.82
C MET A 39 1.10 -1.30 5.03
N ALA A 40 1.84 -2.40 4.93
CA ALA A 40 2.03 -3.37 6.00
C ALA A 40 2.65 -2.77 7.27
N LEU A 41 3.69 -1.95 7.12
CA LEU A 41 4.35 -1.25 8.22
C LEU A 41 3.42 -0.23 8.91
N ASN A 42 2.51 0.37 8.16
CA ASN A 42 1.56 1.39 8.61
C ASN A 42 0.18 0.83 8.99
N THR A 43 0.09 -0.45 9.32
CA THR A 43 -1.12 -1.09 9.84
C THR A 43 -0.82 -1.91 11.09
N TYR A 44 -1.86 -2.23 11.87
CA TYR A 44 -1.72 -3.10 13.03
C TYR A 44 -1.56 -4.56 12.61
N ASP A 45 -0.72 -5.31 13.34
CA ASP A 45 -0.53 -6.75 13.12
C ASP A 45 -1.77 -7.54 13.56
N TRP A 46 -1.96 -8.71 12.93
CA TRP A 46 -2.89 -9.73 13.39
C TRP A 46 -2.12 -10.81 14.18
N PRO A 47 -2.66 -11.37 15.27
CA PRO A 47 -3.94 -11.03 15.91
C PRO A 47 -3.91 -9.70 16.70
N PRO A 48 -5.07 -9.07 16.95
CA PRO A 48 -5.14 -7.83 17.71
C PRO A 48 -4.66 -8.05 19.16
N THR A 49 -3.93 -7.07 19.69
CA THR A 49 -3.66 -7.01 21.13
C THR A 49 -4.92 -6.62 21.88
N GLU A 50 -4.94 -6.85 23.18
CA GLU A 50 -6.08 -6.47 24.03
C GLU A 50 -6.41 -4.97 23.94
N LYS A 51 -5.38 -4.13 23.86
CA LYS A 51 -5.53 -2.69 23.64
C LYS A 51 -6.22 -2.36 22.31
N LEU A 52 -5.90 -3.08 21.23
CA LEU A 52 -6.54 -2.86 19.93
C LEU A 52 -8.00 -3.32 19.94
N ARG A 53 -8.29 -4.44 20.61
CA ARG A 53 -9.66 -4.91 20.83
C ARG A 53 -10.52 -3.89 21.57
N GLN A 54 -10.03 -3.37 22.69
CA GLN A 54 -10.74 -2.36 23.48
C GLN A 54 -10.96 -1.04 22.73
N ALA A 55 -10.02 -0.66 21.86
CA ALA A 55 -10.13 0.53 21.03
C ALA A 55 -10.91 0.32 19.71
N ASN A 56 -11.39 -0.90 19.45
CA ASN A 56 -12.06 -1.29 18.23
C ASN A 56 -11.27 -0.93 16.95
N LEU A 57 -9.95 -1.17 16.97
CA LEU A 57 -9.05 -0.80 15.89
C LEU A 57 -8.80 -1.98 14.94
N PRO A 58 -9.07 -1.84 13.63
CA PRO A 58 -8.92 -2.94 12.68
C PRO A 58 -7.44 -3.28 12.42
N CYS A 59 -7.12 -4.57 12.43
CA CYS A 59 -5.82 -5.09 11.99
C CYS A 59 -5.70 -5.04 10.47
N ARG A 60 -4.47 -4.85 9.96
CA ARG A 60 -4.14 -4.87 8.52
C ARG A 60 -5.01 -3.94 7.65
N TYR A 61 -5.54 -2.86 8.23
CA TYR A 61 -6.41 -1.92 7.53
C TYR A 61 -5.75 -0.58 7.29
N TYR A 62 -5.46 -0.28 6.03
CA TYR A 62 -4.70 0.89 5.59
C TYR A 62 -5.62 2.01 5.06
N THR A 63 -5.44 3.23 5.57
CA THR A 63 -6.29 4.40 5.24
C THR A 63 -5.50 5.68 4.90
N LEU A 64 -4.16 5.64 4.90
CA LEU A 64 -3.34 6.86 4.72
C LEU A 64 -3.35 7.40 3.28
N GLY A 65 -3.80 6.61 2.31
CA GLY A 65 -3.93 7.03 0.92
C GLY A 65 -2.61 7.07 0.14
N TRP A 66 -2.69 7.35 -1.16
CA TRP A 66 -1.53 7.27 -2.07
C TRP A 66 -0.45 8.31 -1.74
N ARG A 67 -0.84 9.49 -1.21
CA ARG A 67 0.11 10.58 -0.94
C ARG A 67 1.12 10.21 0.15
N ALA A 68 0.70 9.44 1.16
CA ALA A 68 1.61 8.94 2.19
C ALA A 68 2.72 8.03 1.63
N ILE A 69 2.39 7.19 0.61
CA ILE A 69 3.37 6.37 -0.10
C ILE A 69 4.28 7.25 -0.98
N TYR A 70 3.71 8.23 -1.68
CA TYR A 70 4.45 9.18 -2.51
C TYR A 70 5.54 9.91 -1.70
N ASP A 71 5.18 10.43 -0.53
CA ASP A 71 6.10 11.13 0.36
C ASP A 71 7.16 10.17 0.91
N ALA A 72 6.75 9.01 1.42
CA ALA A 72 7.66 8.04 2.04
C ALA A 72 8.68 7.42 1.07
N LEU A 73 8.33 7.31 -0.22
CA LEU A 73 9.22 6.79 -1.25
C LEU A 73 9.98 7.90 -2.00
N GLY A 74 9.87 9.16 -1.59
CA GLY A 74 10.57 10.29 -2.19
C GLY A 74 10.24 10.50 -3.67
N MET A 75 9.04 10.11 -4.11
CA MET A 75 8.69 10.09 -5.54
C MET A 75 8.58 11.49 -6.16
N GLY A 76 8.43 12.51 -5.32
CA GLY A 76 8.40 13.92 -5.71
C GLY A 76 9.76 14.59 -5.83
N LEU A 77 10.84 13.97 -5.34
CA LEU A 77 12.14 14.63 -5.19
C LEU A 77 12.77 14.91 -6.55
N LEU A 78 13.07 16.18 -6.83
CA LEU A 78 13.92 16.58 -7.96
C LEU A 78 15.40 16.32 -7.65
N SER A 79 16.21 16.07 -8.68
CA SER A 79 17.66 16.06 -8.48
C SER A 79 18.18 17.48 -8.23
N GLN A 80 19.36 17.62 -7.62
CA GLN A 80 19.99 18.94 -7.42
C GLN A 80 20.19 19.68 -8.74
N GLU A 81 20.60 18.96 -9.79
CA GLU A 81 20.73 19.49 -11.15
C GLU A 81 19.41 20.10 -11.65
N GLN A 82 18.28 19.43 -11.40
CA GLN A 82 16.97 19.94 -11.81
C GLN A 82 16.49 21.16 -11.01
N VAL A 83 16.96 21.31 -9.76
CA VAL A 83 16.60 22.45 -8.91
C VAL A 83 17.45 23.67 -9.24
N SER A 84 18.69 23.45 -9.66
CA SER A 84 19.65 24.52 -9.99
C SER A 84 19.59 25.00 -11.44
N ASP A 85 18.84 24.32 -12.30
CA ASP A 85 18.63 24.70 -13.70
C ASP A 85 17.64 25.87 -13.79
N ALA A 86 18.12 27.02 -14.27
CA ALA A 86 17.31 28.24 -14.42
C ALA A 86 16.22 28.11 -15.49
N ASP A 87 16.34 27.16 -16.41
CA ASP A 87 15.37 26.91 -17.48
C ASP A 87 14.24 25.96 -17.05
N ILE A 88 14.31 25.37 -15.85
CA ILE A 88 13.30 24.45 -15.33
C ILE A 88 12.30 25.18 -14.44
N ASP A 89 11.01 25.07 -14.80
CA ASP A 89 9.90 25.35 -13.89
C ASP A 89 9.78 24.23 -12.85
N VAL A 90 10.37 24.47 -11.68
CA VAL A 90 10.41 23.54 -10.54
C VAL A 90 9.00 23.14 -10.09
N ASP A 91 8.05 24.08 -10.03
CA ASP A 91 6.69 23.81 -9.57
C ASP A 91 5.93 22.93 -10.57
N ALA A 92 6.08 23.20 -11.86
CA ALA A 92 5.52 22.36 -12.91
C ALA A 92 6.12 20.94 -12.89
N ALA A 93 7.44 20.83 -12.66
CA ALA A 93 8.13 19.54 -12.57
C ALA A 93 7.65 18.72 -11.37
N ILE A 94 7.47 19.33 -10.20
CA ILE A 94 6.93 18.67 -9.00
C ILE A 94 5.50 18.18 -9.26
N LYS A 95 4.63 19.03 -9.83
CA LYS A 95 3.24 18.64 -10.17
C LYS A 95 3.19 17.50 -11.18
N ALA A 96 4.10 17.48 -12.17
CA ALA A 96 4.18 16.39 -13.13
C ALA A 96 4.60 15.06 -12.48
N ARG A 97 5.58 15.10 -11.56
CA ARG A 97 6.00 13.93 -10.78
C ARG A 97 4.89 13.42 -9.87
N GLU A 98 4.17 14.32 -9.21
CA GLU A 98 3.02 13.96 -8.37
C GLU A 98 1.95 13.21 -9.16
N ARG A 99 1.52 13.72 -10.31
CA ARG A 99 0.53 13.06 -11.19
C ARG A 99 1.01 11.69 -11.66
N THR A 100 2.28 11.58 -12.01
CA THR A 100 2.91 10.31 -12.43
C THR A 100 2.92 9.30 -11.29
N ALA A 101 3.28 9.74 -10.09
CA ALA A 101 3.30 8.89 -8.91
C ALA A 101 1.92 8.43 -8.49
N GLN A 102 0.92 9.32 -8.50
CA GLN A 102 -0.47 8.97 -8.25
C GLN A 102 -0.93 7.86 -9.21
N THR A 103 -0.70 8.05 -10.52
CA THR A 103 -1.03 7.04 -11.54
C THR A 103 -0.35 5.70 -11.26
N ARG A 104 0.95 5.73 -10.96
CA ARG A 104 1.75 4.53 -10.69
C ARG A 104 1.30 3.78 -9.44
N ILE A 105 0.96 4.49 -8.36
CA ILE A 105 0.45 3.90 -7.12
C ILE A 105 -0.95 3.32 -7.35
N SER A 106 -1.84 4.03 -8.05
CA SER A 106 -3.17 3.52 -8.38
C SER A 106 -3.13 2.24 -9.23
N GLN A 107 -2.25 2.20 -10.25
CA GLN A 107 -2.02 0.98 -11.03
C GLN A 107 -1.45 -0.16 -10.19
N THR A 108 -0.58 0.17 -9.23
CA THR A 108 -0.01 -0.81 -8.30
C THR A 108 -1.07 -1.38 -7.38
N TRP A 109 -1.98 -0.56 -6.85
CA TRP A 109 -3.12 -1.03 -6.06
C TRP A 109 -4.03 -1.94 -6.87
N LYS A 110 -4.34 -1.58 -8.13
CA LYS A 110 -5.10 -2.45 -9.02
C LYS A 110 -4.42 -3.81 -9.19
N TYR A 111 -3.11 -3.83 -9.45
CA TYR A 111 -2.35 -5.07 -9.52
C TYR A 111 -2.43 -5.89 -8.22
N LEU A 112 -2.29 -5.25 -7.06
CA LEU A 112 -2.40 -5.92 -5.76
C LEU A 112 -3.81 -6.49 -5.50
N GLN A 113 -4.86 -5.80 -5.95
CA GLN A 113 -6.24 -6.30 -5.91
C GLN A 113 -6.41 -7.52 -6.83
N ASP A 114 -5.90 -7.45 -8.05
CA ASP A 114 -5.95 -8.57 -9.01
C ASP A 114 -5.21 -9.80 -8.48
N GLN A 115 -4.12 -9.59 -7.72
CA GLN A 115 -3.39 -10.65 -7.01
C GLN A 115 -4.07 -11.09 -5.69
N LYS A 116 -5.23 -10.53 -5.34
CA LYS A 116 -5.94 -10.77 -4.07
C LYS A 116 -5.09 -10.53 -2.83
N LEU A 117 -4.18 -9.56 -2.90
CA LEU A 117 -3.29 -9.18 -1.79
C LEU A 117 -3.84 -7.98 -1.00
N ILE A 118 -4.74 -7.21 -1.60
CA ILE A 118 -5.49 -6.15 -0.91
C ILE A 118 -6.96 -6.18 -1.33
N LYS A 119 -7.84 -5.72 -0.44
CA LYS A 119 -9.28 -5.59 -0.68
C LYS A 119 -9.76 -4.22 -0.22
N CYS A 120 -10.45 -3.48 -1.08
CA CYS A 120 -11.09 -2.22 -0.68
C CYS A 120 -12.34 -2.54 0.14
N LEU A 121 -12.37 -2.11 1.39
CA LEU A 121 -13.56 -2.25 2.26
C LEU A 121 -14.41 -0.99 2.26
N GLN A 122 -13.76 0.18 2.17
CA GLN A 122 -14.43 1.48 2.09
C GLN A 122 -13.86 2.27 0.89
N PRO A 123 -14.69 2.64 -0.09
CA PRO A 123 -14.24 3.47 -1.21
C PRO A 123 -13.88 4.88 -0.72
N ALA A 124 -13.06 5.58 -1.51
CA ALA A 124 -12.73 6.98 -1.24
C ALA A 124 -14.00 7.85 -1.33
N SER A 125 -14.08 8.87 -0.48
CA SER A 125 -15.13 9.87 -0.51
C SER A 125 -14.54 11.26 -0.27
N LEU A 126 -15.37 12.30 -0.36
CA LEU A 126 -14.89 13.68 -0.22
C LEU A 126 -14.20 13.86 1.15
N GLY A 127 -12.91 14.18 1.13
CA GLY A 127 -12.08 14.36 2.33
C GLY A 127 -11.66 13.07 3.04
N LYS A 128 -11.95 11.88 2.49
CA LYS A 128 -11.53 10.58 3.06
C LYS A 128 -10.92 9.68 2.01
N ASN A 129 -9.74 9.16 2.31
CA ASN A 129 -9.09 8.14 1.48
C ASN A 129 -9.89 6.84 1.49
N ALA A 130 -9.69 6.04 0.45
CA ALA A 130 -10.15 4.65 0.45
C ALA A 130 -9.42 3.83 1.53
N GLY A 131 -10.14 2.90 2.13
CA GLY A 131 -9.60 1.95 3.10
C GLY A 131 -9.40 0.56 2.50
N TYR A 132 -8.18 0.04 2.65
CA TYR A 132 -7.77 -1.25 2.09
C TYR A 132 -7.37 -2.22 3.20
N LEU A 133 -7.99 -3.39 3.20
CA LEU A 133 -7.57 -4.54 3.99
C LEU A 133 -6.42 -5.26 3.28
N LEU A 134 -5.35 -5.59 4.01
CA LEU A 134 -4.23 -6.38 3.50
C LEU A 134 -4.48 -7.87 3.74
N LEU A 135 -4.44 -8.66 2.66
CA LEU A 135 -4.67 -10.10 2.64
C LEU A 135 -3.32 -10.81 2.55
N LEU A 136 -2.59 -10.81 3.67
CA LEU A 136 -1.20 -11.25 3.73
C LEU A 136 -1.02 -12.72 4.17
N GLY A 137 -2.06 -13.29 4.78
CA GLY A 137 -2.04 -14.64 5.34
C GLY A 137 -2.64 -15.68 4.41
N THR A 138 -3.02 -16.81 5.00
CA THR A 138 -3.81 -17.87 4.35
C THR A 138 -5.25 -17.39 4.10
N ASP A 139 -6.00 -18.11 3.26
CA ASP A 139 -7.42 -17.79 3.03
C ASP A 139 -8.25 -17.86 4.33
N GLU A 140 -7.92 -18.75 5.26
CA GLU A 140 -8.56 -18.83 6.58
C GLU A 140 -8.27 -17.56 7.40
N GLU A 141 -6.99 -17.25 7.60
CA GLU A 141 -6.58 -16.08 8.38
C GLU A 141 -7.13 -14.78 7.76
N ASN A 142 -7.11 -14.67 6.43
CA ASN A 142 -7.62 -13.51 5.73
C ASN A 142 -9.14 -13.34 5.93
N ARG A 143 -9.90 -14.43 6.06
CA ARG A 143 -11.34 -14.37 6.40
C ARG A 143 -11.56 -13.88 7.82
N GLU A 144 -10.78 -14.37 8.78
CA GLU A 144 -10.86 -13.93 10.18
C GLU A 144 -10.50 -12.45 10.32
N VAL A 145 -9.40 -12.02 9.69
CA VAL A 145 -8.94 -10.64 9.70
C VAL A 145 -9.99 -9.74 9.03
N GLU A 146 -10.60 -10.18 7.92
CA GLU A 146 -11.68 -9.40 7.28
C GLU A 146 -12.90 -9.27 8.18
N ALA A 147 -13.34 -10.36 8.82
CA ALA A 147 -14.49 -10.34 9.72
C ALA A 147 -14.24 -9.36 10.88
N TYR A 148 -13.07 -9.45 11.52
CA TYR A 148 -12.68 -8.54 12.59
C TYR A 148 -12.60 -7.08 12.11
N ALA A 149 -11.99 -6.83 10.95
CA ALA A 149 -11.91 -5.48 10.41
C ALA A 149 -13.29 -4.88 10.12
N ARG A 150 -14.23 -5.68 9.57
CA ARG A 150 -15.61 -5.26 9.32
C ARG A 150 -16.37 -4.95 10.60
N GLU A 151 -16.23 -5.78 11.63
CA GLU A 151 -16.77 -5.54 12.97
C GLU A 151 -16.25 -4.22 13.54
N CYS A 152 -14.93 -3.98 13.47
CA CYS A 152 -14.33 -2.74 13.93
C CYS A 152 -14.83 -1.49 13.19
N LEU A 153 -15.14 -1.63 11.90
CA LEU A 153 -15.58 -0.55 11.03
C LEU A 153 -17.11 -0.36 11.03
N GLY A 154 -17.88 -1.30 11.56
CA GLY A 154 -19.34 -1.28 11.54
C GLY A 154 -19.93 -1.39 10.13
N ILE A 155 -19.35 -2.24 9.27
CA ILE A 155 -19.75 -2.42 7.85
C ILE A 155 -20.00 -3.87 7.45
#